data_AF-A0A3B4H0D2-F1
#
_entry.id   AF-A0A3B4H0D2-F1
#
_cell.length_a   1.000
_cell.length_b   1.000
_cell.length_c   1.000
_cell.angle_alpha   90.00
_cell.angle_beta   90.00
_cell.angle_gamma   90.00
#
_symmetry.space_group_name_H-M   'P 1'
#
loop_
_entity.id
_entity.type
_entity.pdbx_description
1 polymer ?
#
loop_
_entity_poly.entity_id
_entity_poly.type
_entity_poly.pdbx_seq_one_letter_code
_entity_poly.pdbx_strand_id
1 'polypeptide(L)'
;LNALMEMFGHLNFTVLGFPCNQFGLQSPGKVNHEMLNILKYVRPGGGFVPKFPVFSKVEVNGLNEDPLFTFLKESLPFVNPVIGDIKKFYWSPIKVNDIRWNFEKFLITANGMPFKRFKEYVTMVIESEFKLTLFQEQKT
;
A
#
# COMPACT_ATOMS: atom_id res chain seq x y z
N LEU A 1 10.38 3.21 -1.80
CA LEU A 1 9.25 4.11 -2.17
C LEU A 1 9.74 5.52 -2.51
N ASN A 2 10.48 6.22 -1.65
CA ASN A 2 11.07 7.53 -2.02
C ASN A 2 11.89 7.48 -3.32
N ALA A 3 12.75 6.46 -3.49
CA ALA A 3 13.49 6.27 -4.73
C ALA A 3 12.58 6.11 -5.97
N LEU A 4 11.43 5.43 -5.85
CA LEU A 4 10.46 5.33 -6.96
C LEU A 4 9.85 6.70 -7.30
N MET A 5 9.55 7.52 -6.27
CA MET A 5 9.07 8.89 -6.49
C MET A 5 10.13 9.77 -7.15
N GLU A 6 11.40 9.60 -6.82
CA GLU A 6 12.50 10.32 -7.49
C GLU A 6 12.65 9.90 -8.95
N MET A 7 12.56 8.59 -9.22
CA MET A 7 12.71 8.04 -10.57
C MET A 7 11.52 8.32 -11.49
N PHE A 8 10.29 8.22 -10.98
CA PHE A 8 9.09 8.20 -11.80
C PHE A 8 8.10 9.33 -11.49
N GLY A 9 8.27 10.09 -10.40
CA GLY A 9 7.30 11.09 -9.97
C GLY A 9 6.99 12.18 -11.00
N HIS A 10 7.90 12.41 -11.95
CA HIS A 10 7.72 13.35 -13.06
C HIS A 10 6.91 12.75 -14.24
N LEU A 11 6.67 11.44 -14.25
CA LEU A 11 5.95 10.69 -15.30
C LEU A 11 4.52 10.36 -14.88
N ASN A 12 3.84 11.30 -14.21
CA ASN A 12 2.48 11.12 -13.67
C ASN A 12 2.34 9.88 -12.75
N PHE A 13 3.41 9.51 -12.05
CA PHE A 13 3.42 8.45 -11.06
C PHE A 13 3.36 9.04 -9.66
N THR A 14 2.55 8.46 -8.79
CA THR A 14 2.54 8.82 -7.38
C THR A 14 2.36 7.59 -6.51
N VAL A 15 3.07 7.58 -5.38
CA VAL A 15 2.85 6.63 -4.29
C VAL A 15 1.81 7.23 -3.36
N LEU A 16 0.87 6.42 -2.85
CA LEU A 16 -0.08 6.83 -1.84
C LEU A 16 0.12 5.96 -0.60
N GLY A 17 0.43 6.59 0.53
CA GLY A 17 0.69 5.90 1.80
C GLY A 17 -0.54 5.87 2.69
N PHE A 18 -1.06 4.67 2.98
CA PHE A 18 -2.21 4.46 3.87
C PHE A 18 -1.77 3.73 5.15
N PRO A 19 -1.63 4.44 6.29
CA PRO A 19 -1.32 3.80 7.56
C PRO A 19 -2.45 2.87 7.98
N CYS A 20 -2.10 1.70 8.49
CA CYS A 20 -3.05 0.72 9.03
C CYS A 20 -2.44 0.05 10.26
N ASN A 21 -3.24 -0.20 11.28
CA ASN A 21 -2.79 -0.83 12.52
C ASN A 21 -3.24 -2.29 12.67
N GLN A 22 -3.91 -2.87 11.67
CA GLN A 22 -4.51 -4.21 11.74
C GLN A 22 -3.47 -5.34 11.74
N PHE A 23 -2.22 -5.06 11.36
CA PHE A 23 -1.17 -6.07 11.20
C PHE A 23 -0.14 -5.93 12.33
N GLY A 24 -0.30 -6.76 13.37
CA GLY A 24 0.62 -6.81 14.51
C GLY A 24 0.72 -5.50 15.30
N LEU A 25 -0.29 -4.64 15.22
CA LEU A 25 -0.35 -3.33 15.89
C LEU A 25 0.90 -2.44 15.63
N GLN A 26 1.45 -2.52 14.41
CA GLN A 26 2.71 -1.85 14.04
C GLN A 26 2.56 -0.35 13.69
N SER A 27 1.35 0.20 13.75
CA SER A 27 1.05 1.62 13.53
C SER A 27 0.22 2.20 14.70
N PRO A 28 0.78 2.25 15.92
CA PRO A 28 0.04 2.56 17.14
C PRO A 28 -0.38 4.03 17.26
N GLY A 29 0.25 4.93 16.51
CA GLY A 29 -0.02 6.37 16.56
C GLY A 29 -1.49 6.69 16.36
N LYS A 30 -2.04 7.57 17.20
CA LYS A 30 -3.46 7.94 17.16
C LYS A 30 -3.75 9.02 16.12
N VAL A 31 -2.73 9.83 15.80
CA VAL A 31 -2.83 11.01 14.94
C VAL A 31 -1.69 11.02 13.91
N ASN A 32 -1.94 11.58 12.73
CA ASN A 32 -1.02 11.49 11.58
C ASN A 32 0.37 12.09 11.85
N HIS A 33 0.46 13.15 12.67
CA HIS A 33 1.73 13.81 12.95
C HIS A 33 2.69 12.93 13.79
N GLU A 34 2.16 12.07 14.67
CA GLU A 34 2.99 11.10 15.42
C GLU A 34 3.68 10.14 14.46
N MET A 35 2.97 9.69 13.42
CA MET A 35 3.55 8.76 12.45
C MET A 35 4.66 9.43 11.62
N LEU A 36 4.48 10.68 11.18
CA LEU A 36 5.55 11.42 10.50
C LEU A 36 6.77 11.62 11.40
N ASN A 37 6.57 11.88 12.70
CA ASN A 37 7.67 11.96 13.67
C ASN A 37 8.37 10.61 13.86
N ILE A 38 7.63 9.50 13.94
CA ILE A 38 8.22 8.15 14.02
C ILE A 38 9.10 7.89 12.79
N LEU A 39 8.60 8.19 11.60
CA LEU A 39 9.37 8.02 10.35
C LEU A 39 10.64 8.88 10.35
N LYS A 40 10.54 10.13 10.80
CA LYS A 40 11.65 11.10 10.79
C LYS A 40 12.72 10.83 11.85
N TYR A 41 12.32 10.44 13.06
CA TYR A 41 13.21 10.42 14.22
C TYR A 41 13.48 9.02 14.79
N VAL A 42 12.62 8.04 14.52
CA VAL A 42 12.70 6.71 15.15
C VAL A 42 13.04 5.63 14.12
N ARG A 43 12.12 5.35 13.20
CA ARG A 43 12.29 4.35 12.15
C ARG A 43 11.47 4.72 10.92
N PRO A 44 12.07 4.98 9.75
CA PRO A 44 13.51 4.82 9.44
C PRO A 44 14.47 5.70 10.24
N GLY A 45 14.02 6.86 10.74
CA GLY A 45 14.87 7.79 11.47
C GLY A 45 15.76 8.61 10.53
N GLY A 46 16.80 9.24 11.07
CA GLY A 46 17.83 9.94 10.28
C GLY A 46 17.31 11.15 9.48
N GLY A 47 16.19 11.75 9.89
CA GLY A 47 15.58 12.86 9.17
C GLY A 47 14.75 12.43 7.95
N PHE A 48 14.43 11.14 7.82
CA PHE A 48 13.62 10.63 6.72
C PHE A 48 12.26 11.32 6.62
N VAL A 49 11.91 11.76 5.42
CA VAL A 49 10.58 12.34 5.11
C VAL A 49 10.03 11.63 3.86
N PRO A 50 8.80 11.11 3.89
CA PRO A 50 8.14 10.58 2.69
C PRO A 50 8.07 11.62 1.58
N LYS A 51 8.46 11.26 0.36
CA LYS A 51 8.33 12.10 -0.85
C LYS A 51 6.98 11.95 -1.55
N PHE A 52 5.97 11.52 -0.80
CA PHE A 52 4.66 11.17 -1.32
C PHE A 52 3.57 11.42 -0.28
N PRO A 53 2.31 11.60 -0.69
CA PRO A 53 1.19 11.80 0.22
C PRO A 53 1.01 10.63 1.17
N VAL A 54 0.81 10.97 2.44
CA VAL A 54 0.52 10.02 3.51
C VAL A 54 -0.82 10.42 4.13
N PHE A 55 -1.79 9.52 4.04
CA PHE A 55 -3.17 9.76 4.43
C PHE A 55 -3.40 9.48 5.91
N SER A 56 -4.62 9.75 6.36
CA SER A 56 -5.10 9.30 7.66
C SER A 56 -5.09 7.79 7.77
N LYS A 57 -4.94 7.31 9.01
CA LYS A 57 -5.01 5.88 9.31
C LYS A 57 -6.38 5.32 8.92
N VAL A 58 -6.38 4.19 8.24
CA VAL A 58 -7.58 3.48 7.78
C VAL A 58 -7.53 2.01 8.19
N GLU A 59 -8.68 1.35 8.13
CA GLU A 59 -8.77 -0.10 8.11
C GLU A 59 -8.80 -0.57 6.66
N VAL A 60 -8.13 -1.68 6.37
CA VAL A 60 -8.02 -2.23 5.01
C VAL A 60 -8.69 -3.60 4.88
N ASN A 61 -9.05 -4.20 6.02
CA ASN A 61 -9.77 -5.46 6.14
C ASN A 61 -10.92 -5.35 7.15
N GLY A 62 -11.88 -6.28 7.07
CA GLY A 62 -12.97 -6.40 8.03
C GLY A 62 -14.14 -5.46 7.76
N LEU A 63 -15.05 -5.35 8.73
CA LEU A 63 -16.33 -4.67 8.56
C LEU A 63 -16.20 -3.18 8.27
N ASN A 64 -15.17 -2.52 8.81
CA ASN A 64 -14.96 -1.08 8.66
C ASN A 64 -13.85 -0.75 7.64
N GLU A 65 -13.51 -1.70 6.76
CA GLU A 65 -12.50 -1.46 5.73
C GLU A 65 -12.89 -0.28 4.83
N ASP A 66 -11.91 0.55 4.50
CA ASP A 66 -12.13 1.71 3.64
C ASP A 66 -12.62 1.26 2.25
N PRO A 67 -13.63 1.93 1.65
CA PRO A 67 -14.19 1.55 0.35
C PRO A 67 -13.16 1.42 -0.77
N LEU A 68 -12.08 2.21 -0.74
CA LEU A 68 -10.98 2.08 -1.69
C LEU A 68 -10.36 0.68 -1.61
N PHE A 69 -10.10 0.19 -0.39
CA PHE A 69 -9.51 -1.13 -0.21
C PHE A 69 -10.48 -2.25 -0.52
N THR A 70 -11.79 -2.08 -0.29
CA THR A 70 -12.82 -3.02 -0.81
C THR A 70 -12.69 -3.17 -2.32
N PHE A 71 -12.74 -2.05 -3.05
CA PHE A 71 -12.66 -2.03 -4.51
C PHE A 71 -11.36 -2.66 -5.03
N LEU A 72 -10.21 -2.30 -4.47
CA LEU A 72 -8.91 -2.82 -4.89
C LEU A 72 -8.77 -4.33 -4.64
N LYS A 73 -9.25 -4.79 -3.48
CA LYS A 73 -9.28 -6.19 -3.09
C LYS A 73 -10.18 -7.00 -4.03
N GLU A 74 -11.38 -6.51 -4.34
CA GLU A 74 -12.31 -7.19 -5.25
C GLU A 74 -11.79 -7.22 -6.70
N SER A 75 -11.06 -6.19 -7.12
CA SER A 75 -10.55 -6.07 -8.49
C SER A 75 -9.32 -6.94 -8.78
N LEU A 76 -8.52 -7.26 -7.77
CA LEU A 76 -7.24 -7.96 -7.95
C LEU A 76 -7.08 -9.13 -6.97
N PRO A 77 -6.80 -10.36 -7.46
CA PRO A 77 -6.71 -11.54 -6.63
C PRO A 77 -5.57 -11.41 -5.61
N PHE A 78 -5.72 -12.06 -4.46
CA PHE A 78 -4.69 -12.10 -3.44
C PHE A 78 -3.39 -12.69 -3.99
N VAL A 79 -2.26 -12.18 -3.51
CA VAL A 79 -0.92 -12.55 -4.00
C VAL A 79 -0.16 -13.52 -3.09
N ASN A 80 -0.73 -13.80 -1.91
CA ASN A 80 -0.19 -14.78 -0.97
C ASN A 80 -1.31 -15.75 -0.54
N PRO A 81 -1.17 -17.06 -0.85
CA PRO A 81 -2.18 -18.05 -0.52
C PRO A 81 -2.29 -18.32 0.98
N VAL A 82 -1.26 -17.98 1.75
CA VAL A 82 -1.27 -18.14 3.21
C VAL A 82 -1.79 -16.84 3.82
N ILE A 83 -2.95 -16.92 4.49
CA ILE A 83 -3.54 -15.74 5.15
C ILE A 83 -2.76 -15.32 6.39
N GLY A 84 -2.22 -16.29 7.13
CA GLY A 84 -1.52 -16.08 8.40
C GLY A 84 -2.26 -16.71 9.58
N ASP A 85 -1.75 -16.46 10.80
CA ASP A 85 -2.38 -16.91 12.03
C ASP A 85 -3.58 -16.02 12.37
N ILE A 86 -4.77 -16.55 12.12
CA ILE A 86 -6.06 -15.88 12.34
C ILE A 86 -6.21 -15.35 13.77
N LYS A 87 -5.57 -15.99 14.77
CA LYS A 87 -5.64 -15.55 16.18
C LYS A 87 -4.91 -14.22 16.42
N LYS A 88 -4.08 -13.79 15.47
CA LYS A 88 -3.31 -12.54 15.52
C LYS A 88 -3.95 -11.43 14.68
N PHE A 89 -5.13 -11.67 14.12
CA PHE A 89 -5.85 -10.68 13.33
C PHE A 89 -6.69 -9.78 14.22
N TYR A 90 -6.66 -8.49 13.92
CA TYR A 90 -7.38 -7.45 14.63
C TYR A 90 -8.58 -6.95 13.80
N TRP A 91 -9.20 -7.84 13.01
CA TRP A 91 -10.35 -7.52 12.17
C TRP A 91 -11.30 -8.72 12.03
N SER A 92 -12.55 -8.42 11.66
CA SER A 92 -13.60 -9.40 11.34
C SER A 92 -14.63 -8.73 10.43
N PRO A 93 -15.30 -9.45 9.50
CA PRO A 93 -15.06 -10.84 9.14
C PRO A 93 -13.73 -11.02 8.37
N ILE A 94 -13.24 -12.25 8.32
CA ILE A 94 -12.05 -12.61 7.54
C ILE A 94 -12.50 -13.06 6.16
N LYS A 95 -11.92 -12.47 5.11
CA LYS A 95 -12.22 -12.79 3.71
C LYS A 95 -11.00 -13.41 3.03
N VAL A 96 -11.27 -14.28 2.04
CA VAL A 96 -10.21 -14.94 1.24
C VAL A 96 -9.26 -13.92 0.60
N ASN A 97 -9.75 -12.73 0.26
CA ASN A 97 -8.98 -11.73 -0.48
C ASN A 97 -8.27 -10.69 0.43
N ASP A 98 -8.49 -10.73 1.75
CA ASP A 98 -7.89 -9.79 2.71
C ASP A 98 -6.41 -9.49 2.49
N ILE A 99 -6.02 -8.23 2.69
CA ILE A 99 -4.60 -7.85 2.70
C ILE A 99 -3.91 -8.64 3.79
N ARG A 100 -2.73 -9.16 3.46
CA ARG A 100 -2.07 -10.21 4.25
C ARG A 100 -1.15 -9.62 5.31
N TRP A 101 -0.50 -8.52 4.98
CA TRP A 101 0.41 -7.85 5.89
C TRP A 101 0.68 -6.40 5.49
N ASN A 102 1.46 -5.71 6.32
CA ASN A 102 2.00 -4.39 6.03
C ASN A 102 2.78 -4.40 4.71
N PHE A 103 2.67 -3.32 3.94
CA PHE A 103 3.37 -3.09 2.66
C PHE A 103 2.89 -3.94 1.47
N GLU A 104 1.69 -4.52 1.50
CA GLU A 104 1.03 -4.94 0.27
C GLU A 104 0.72 -3.73 -0.64
N LYS A 105 0.79 -3.89 -1.96
CA LYS A 105 0.77 -2.76 -2.91
C LYS A 105 -0.18 -3.05 -4.07
N PHE A 106 -0.80 -2.00 -4.57
CA PHE A 106 -1.65 -2.01 -5.75
C PHE A 106 -1.08 -0.99 -6.74
N LEU A 107 -0.82 -1.42 -7.98
CA LEU A 107 -0.52 -0.53 -9.10
C LEU A 107 -1.83 -0.24 -9.81
N ILE A 108 -2.09 1.05 -10.00
CA ILE A 108 -3.30 1.60 -10.62
C ILE A 108 -2.82 2.38 -11.84
N THR A 109 -3.46 2.19 -12.99
CA THR A 109 -3.15 2.92 -14.24
C THR A 109 -3.61 4.37 -14.18
N ALA A 110 -3.16 5.20 -15.12
CA ALA A 110 -3.49 6.63 -15.12
C ALA A 110 -5.00 6.91 -15.29
N ASN A 111 -5.76 5.98 -15.87
CA ASN A 111 -7.22 6.04 -15.98
C ASN A 111 -7.97 5.53 -14.73
N GLY A 112 -7.27 5.21 -13.64
CA GLY A 112 -7.86 4.80 -12.36
C GLY A 112 -8.18 3.30 -12.25
N MET A 113 -7.76 2.48 -13.22
CA MET A 113 -8.05 1.04 -13.20
C MET A 113 -6.98 0.23 -12.42
N PRO A 114 -7.38 -0.71 -11.56
CA PRO A 114 -6.43 -1.61 -10.89
C PRO A 114 -5.69 -2.49 -11.92
N PHE A 115 -4.36 -2.42 -11.93
CA PHE A 115 -3.52 -3.15 -12.88
C PHE A 115 -2.91 -4.42 -12.26
N LYS A 116 -2.27 -4.28 -11.09
CA LYS A 116 -1.54 -5.38 -10.47
C LYS A 116 -1.41 -5.22 -8.96
N ARG A 117 -1.48 -6.35 -8.25
CA ARG A 117 -1.28 -6.45 -6.80
C ARG A 117 0.09 -7.08 -6.51
N PHE A 118 0.76 -6.63 -5.46
CA PHE A 118 2.10 -7.07 -5.09
C PHE A 118 2.21 -7.34 -3.59
N LYS A 119 2.97 -8.39 -3.24
CA LYS A 119 3.29 -8.74 -1.84
C LYS A 119 4.31 -7.76 -1.22
N GLU A 120 4.55 -7.93 0.07
CA GLU A 120 5.23 -6.98 0.97
C GLU A 120 6.65 -6.61 0.51
N TYR A 121 7.45 -7.61 0.13
CA TYR A 121 8.88 -7.43 -0.16
C TYR A 121 9.21 -7.18 -1.64
N VAL A 122 8.20 -6.95 -2.49
CA VAL A 122 8.42 -6.72 -3.93
C VAL A 122 8.46 -5.22 -4.20
N THR A 123 9.66 -4.70 -4.52
CA THR A 123 9.85 -3.30 -4.98
C THR A 123 10.50 -3.23 -6.37
N MET A 124 11.51 -4.08 -6.65
CA MET A 124 12.24 -4.07 -7.93
C MET A 124 11.33 -4.34 -9.14
N VAL A 125 10.31 -5.17 -8.99
CA VAL A 125 9.37 -5.50 -10.08
C VAL A 125 8.41 -4.35 -10.38
N ILE A 126 8.17 -3.43 -9.43
CA ILE A 126 7.21 -2.32 -9.64
C ILE A 126 7.70 -1.41 -10.76
N GLU A 127 8.99 -1.13 -10.83
CA GLU A 127 9.59 -0.33 -11.89
C GLU A 127 9.30 -0.93 -13.28
N SER A 128 9.56 -2.22 -13.47
CA SER A 128 9.31 -2.88 -14.76
C SER A 128 7.82 -2.86 -15.12
N GLU A 129 6.93 -3.09 -14.14
CA GLU A 129 5.49 -3.11 -14.37
C GLU A 129 4.93 -1.71 -14.68
N PHE A 130 5.44 -0.68 -14.02
CA PHE A 130 5.07 0.71 -14.35
C PHE A 130 5.55 1.11 -15.75
N LYS A 131 6.75 0.69 -16.16
CA LYS A 131 7.20 0.90 -17.54
C LYS A 131 6.30 0.17 -18.55
N LEU A 132 5.80 -1.02 -18.19
CA LEU A 132 4.84 -1.76 -19.03
C LEU A 132 3.51 -1.02 -19.16
N THR A 133 2.97 -0.42 -18.09
CA THR A 133 1.72 0.36 -18.18
C THR A 133 1.90 1.56 -19.10
N LEU A 134 3.01 2.31 -18.97
CA LEU A 134 3.31 3.44 -19.85
C LEU A 134 3.40 3.01 -21.33
N PHE A 135 4.04 1.87 -21.60
CA PHE A 135 4.16 1.35 -22.96
C PHE A 135 2.82 0.91 -23.56
N GLN A 136 1.92 0.37 -22.73
CA GLN A 136 0.56 0.00 -23.17
C GLN A 136 -0.29 1.24 -23.47
N GLU A 137 -0.20 2.28 -22.64
CA GLU A 137 -0.95 3.54 -22.82
C GLU A 137 -0.52 4.31 -24.08
N GLN A 138 0.75 4.22 -24.50
CA GLN A 138 1.24 4.85 -25.74
C GLN A 138 0.75 4.18 -27.03
N LYS A 139 0.16 2.98 -26.95
CA LYS A 139 -0.35 2.23 -28.10
C LYS A 139 -1.85 2.39 -28.35
N THR A 140 -2.54 3.08 -27.44
CA THR A 140 -3.96 3.42 -27.50
C THR A 140 -4.15 4.87 -27.91
#